data_AF-A0A920TV50-F1
#
_entry.id   AF-A0A920TV50-F1
#
_cell.length_a   1.000
_cell.length_b   1.000
_cell.length_c   1.000
_cell.angle_alpha   90.00
_cell.angle_beta   90.00
_cell.angle_gamma   90.00
#
_symmetry.space_group_name_H-M   'P 1'
#
loop_
_entity.id
_entity.type
_entity.pdbx_description
1 polymer ?
#
loop_
_entity_poly.entity_id
_entity_poly.type
_entity_poly.pdbx_seq_one_letter_code
_entity_poly.pdbx_strand_id
1 'polypeptide(L)' 'MLKNQDAVKVIDSKRNGAIIVPTMNANNVHFGLPTVTTDQKMDLPISGAMGKASSVGLGVGPGSTGQEGFDT' A
#
# COMPACT_ATOMS: atom_id res chain seq x y z
N MET A 1 16.54 0.11 17.54
CA MET A 1 16.14 0.82 16.29
C MET A 1 15.62 -0.21 15.32
N LEU A 2 14.41 -0.04 14.80
CA LEU A 2 13.79 -0.95 13.84
C LEU A 2 14.42 -0.76 12.45
N LYS A 3 14.73 -1.84 11.72
CA LYS A 3 15.19 -1.72 10.32
C LYS A 3 13.98 -1.55 9.39
N ASN A 4 14.17 -0.85 8.26
CA ASN A 4 13.10 -0.63 7.28
C ASN A 4 12.48 -1.95 6.78
N GLN A 5 13.29 -2.94 6.46
CA GLN A 5 12.83 -4.27 6.01
C GLN A 5 11.96 -4.96 7.06
N ASP A 6 12.34 -4.87 8.34
CA ASP A 6 11.55 -5.45 9.43
C ASP A 6 10.20 -4.74 9.55
N ALA A 7 10.17 -3.42 9.36
CA ALA A 7 8.95 -2.63 9.37
C ALA A 7 7.97 -3.03 8.26
N VAL A 8 8.45 -3.08 7.01
CA VAL A 8 7.59 -3.43 5.87
C VAL A 8 7.16 -4.90 5.91
N LYS A 9 7.98 -5.79 6.49
CA LYS A 9 7.62 -7.20 6.70
C LYS A 9 6.49 -7.38 7.70
N VAL A 10 6.48 -6.60 8.79
CA VAL A 10 5.35 -6.62 9.74
C VAL A 10 4.08 -6.12 9.08
N ILE A 11 4.15 -5.05 8.27
CA ILE A 11 3.00 -4.53 7.53
C ILE A 11 2.44 -5.60 6.58
N ASP A 12 3.31 -6.25 5.78
CA ASP A 12 2.88 -7.32 4.87
C ASP A 12 2.28 -8.51 5.63
N SER A 13 2.84 -8.89 6.79
CA SER A 13 2.31 -9.96 7.64
C SER A 13 0.89 -9.70 8.19
N LYS A 14 0.46 -8.44 8.19
CA LYS A 14 -0.87 -8.00 8.63
C LYS A 14 -1.76 -7.56 7.48
N ARG A 15 -1.31 -7.70 6.23
CA ARG A 15 -1.99 -7.23 5.02
C ARG A 15 -3.44 -7.72 4.95
N ASN A 16 -3.70 -9.01 5.22
CA ASN A 16 -5.04 -9.60 5.25
C ASN A 16 -5.94 -9.17 4.07
N GLY A 17 -5.41 -9.20 2.85
CA GLY A 17 -6.12 -8.78 1.63
C GLY A 17 -6.22 -7.26 1.40
N ALA A 18 -5.65 -6.44 2.27
CA ALA A 18 -5.57 -5.00 2.07
C ALA A 18 -4.59 -4.62 0.96
N ILE A 19 -4.90 -3.53 0.28
CA ILE A 19 -4.01 -2.91 -0.69
C ILE A 19 -3.02 -2.01 0.06
N ILE A 20 -1.73 -2.20 -0.21
CA ILE A 20 -0.67 -1.38 0.38
C ILE A 20 -0.20 -0.37 -0.67
N VAL A 21 -0.13 0.89 -0.26
CA VAL A 21 0.33 2.00 -1.10
C VAL A 21 1.69 2.47 -0.58
N PRO A 22 2.81 1.84 -0.99
CA PRO A 22 4.12 2.22 -0.50
C PRO A 22 4.58 3.55 -1.14
N THR A 23 5.09 4.46 -0.31
CA THR A 23 5.64 5.76 -0.74
C THR A 23 7.13 5.89 -0.39
N MET A 24 7.85 6.75 -1.10
CA MET A 24 9.29 7.04 -0.85
C MET A 24 10.14 5.76 -0.71
N ASN A 25 10.87 5.63 0.41
CA ASN A 25 11.78 4.55 0.74
C ASN A 25 11.06 3.20 0.88
N ALA A 26 9.77 3.18 1.21
CA ALA A 26 9.00 1.95 1.25
C ALA A 26 8.79 1.36 -0.16
N ASN A 27 8.89 2.16 -1.22
CA ASN A 27 8.83 1.71 -2.61
C ASN A 27 10.22 1.34 -3.18
N ASN A 28 11.28 1.36 -2.36
CA ASN A 28 12.61 1.04 -2.87
C ASN A 28 12.75 -0.47 -3.13
N VAL A 29 13.17 -0.84 -4.34
CA VAL A 29 13.32 -2.25 -4.76
C VAL A 29 14.44 -3.01 -4.03
N HIS A 30 15.36 -2.31 -3.36
CA HIS A 30 16.49 -2.94 -2.65
C HIS A 30 16.24 -3.15 -1.15
N PHE A 31 15.29 -2.43 -0.55
CA PHE A 31 15.08 -2.50 0.90
C PHE A 31 13.66 -2.17 1.39
N GLY A 32 12.75 -1.86 0.48
CA GLY A 32 11.36 -1.53 0.77
C GLY A 32 10.42 -2.74 0.63
N LEU A 33 9.12 -2.46 0.53
CA LEU A 33 8.06 -3.45 0.38
C LEU A 33 8.30 -4.47 -0.75
N PRO A 34 8.84 -4.10 -1.94
CA PRO A 34 9.10 -5.07 -3.01
C PRO A 34 10.05 -6.21 -2.63
N THR A 35 10.86 -6.05 -1.57
CA THR A 35 11.78 -7.10 -1.10
C THR A 35 11.14 -8.14 -0.19
N VAL A 36 9.95 -7.87 0.34
CA VAL A 36 9.30 -8.71 1.36
C VAL A 36 7.82 -8.99 1.10
N THR A 37 7.21 -8.30 0.13
CA THR A 37 5.80 -8.47 -0.21
C THR A 37 5.48 -9.89 -0.64
N THR A 38 4.34 -10.40 -0.16
CA THR A 38 3.81 -11.71 -0.55
C THR A 38 2.76 -11.62 -1.65
N ASP A 39 2.26 -10.42 -1.96
CA ASP A 39 1.26 -10.18 -3.01
C ASP A 39 1.49 -8.84 -3.71
N GLN A 40 2.34 -8.88 -4.74
CA GLN A 40 2.74 -7.70 -5.50
C GLN A 40 1.60 -7.09 -6.34
N LYS A 41 0.52 -7.84 -6.59
CA LYS A 41 -0.65 -7.32 -7.33
C LYS A 41 -1.50 -6.38 -6.47
N MET A 42 -1.39 -6.53 -5.15
CA MET A 42 -2.06 -5.70 -4.15
C MET A 42 -1.17 -4.56 -3.66
N ASP A 43 -0.04 -4.32 -4.34
CA ASP A 43 0.85 -3.19 -4.10
C ASP A 43 0.63 -2.11 -5.16
N LEU A 44 0.32 -0.90 -4.72
CA LEU A 44 0.18 0.26 -5.59
C LEU A 44 1.33 1.25 -5.33
N PRO A 45 2.53 0.96 -5.85
CA PRO A 45 3.68 1.80 -5.62
C PRO A 45 3.52 3.17 -6.28
N ILE A 46 3.71 4.24 -5.50
CA ILE A 46 3.63 5.61 -6.02
C ILE A 46 4.98 6.31 -5.82
N SER A 47 5.59 6.74 -6.92
CA SER A 47 6.84 7.50 -6.92
C SER A 47 6.57 9.01 -7.01
N GLY A 48 7.37 9.82 -6.31
CA GLY A 48 7.34 11.29 -6.40
C GLY A 48 6.07 11.99 -5.89
N ALA A 49 5.06 11.27 -5.41
CA ALA A 49 3.73 11.81 -5.14
C ALA A 49 3.23 11.48 -3.71
N MET A 50 3.98 11.90 -2.70
CA MET A 50 3.68 11.62 -1.28
C MET A 50 2.29 12.13 -0.84
N GLY A 51 1.89 13.30 -1.32
CA GLY A 51 0.56 13.87 -1.05
C GLY A 51 -0.59 13.20 -1.81
N LYS A 52 -0.31 12.27 -2.74
CA LYS A 52 -1.33 11.56 -3.53
C LYS A 52 -1.64 10.18 -2.98
N ALA A 53 -0.79 9.63 -2.10
CA ALA A 53 -1.01 8.30 -1.52
C ALA A 53 -2.31 8.20 -0.74
N SER A 54 -2.67 9.25 0.02
CA SER A 54 -3.96 9.32 0.71
C SER A 54 -5.13 9.31 -0.28
N SER A 55 -5.04 10.08 -1.37
CA SER A 55 -6.08 10.10 -2.41
C SER A 55 -6.19 8.76 -3.15
N VAL A 56 -5.07 8.08 -3.41
CA VAL A 56 -5.08 6.75 -4.05
C VAL A 56 -5.65 5.70 -3.09
N GLY A 57 -5.22 5.68 -1.83
CA GLY A 57 -5.80 4.78 -0.81
C GLY A 57 -7.31 5.00 -0.65
N LEU A 58 -7.74 6.26 -0.61
CA LEU A 58 -9.16 6.64 -0.56
C LEU A 58 -9.92 6.42 -1.87
N GLY A 59 -9.27 6.34 -3.03
CA GLY A 59 -9.92 5.99 -4.29
C GLY A 59 -10.07 4.47 -4.45
N VAL A 60 -9.11 3.72 -3.93
CA VAL A 60 -9.06 2.26 -3.98
C VAL A 60 -10.01 1.61 -2.97
N GLY A 61 -10.16 2.19 -1.77
CA GLY A 61 -11.06 1.69 -0.72
C GLY A 61 -12.53 1.59 -1.13
N PRO A 62 -13.23 2.72 -1.39
CA PRO A 62 -14.65 2.73 -1.74
C PRO A 62 -14.95 2.15 -3.13
N GLY A 63 -13.96 2.02 -4.02
CA GLY A 63 -14.13 1.38 -5.33
C GLY A 63 -14.06 -0.16 -5.31
N SER A 64 -13.54 -0.76 -4.23
CA SER A 64 -13.34 -2.23 -4.12
C SER A 64 -14.30 -2.94 -3.16
N THR A 65 -15.01 -2.20 -2.32
CA THR A 65 -16.08 -2.72 -1.46
C THR A 65 -17.44 -2.22 -1.95
N GLY A 66 -18.01 -2.86 -2.97
CA GLY A 66 -19.42 -2.69 -3.35
C GLY A 66 -19.86 -1.27 -3.78
N GLN A 67 -20.39 -1.15 -4.99
CA GLN A 67 -21.42 -0.14 -5.23
C GLN A 67 -22.59 -0.42 -4.28
N GLU A 68 -22.59 0.17 -3.10
CA GLU A 68 -23.84 0.48 -2.40
C GLU A 68 -24.12 1.96 -2.66
N GLY A 69 -25.27 2.19 -3.30
CA GLY A 69 -25.65 3.45 -3.90
C GLY A 69 -25.55 4.62 -2.92
N PHE A 70 -24.91 5.68 -3.38
CA PHE A 70 -25.19 7.02 -2.89
C PHE A 70 -26.21 7.64 -3.86
N ASP A 71 -27.48 7.28 -3.67
CA ASP A 71 -28.59 8.08 -4.16
C ASP A 71 -28.68 9.32 -3.26
N THR A 72 -28.15 10.45 -3.73
CA THR A 72 -28.73 11.81 -3.78
C THR A 72 -27.64 12.87 -3.94
#